data_AF-A0A821IE70-F1
#
_entry.id   AF-A0A821IE70-F1
#
_cell.length_a   1.000
_cell.length_b   1.000
_cell.length_c   1.000
_cell.angle_alpha   90.00
_cell.angle_beta   90.00
_cell.angle_gamma   90.00
#
_symmetry.space_group_name_H-M   'P 1'
#
loop_
_entity.id
_entity.type
_entity.pdbx_description
1 polymer ?
#
loop_
_entity_poly.entity_id
_entity_poly.type
_entity_poly.pdbx_seq_one_letter_code
_entity_poly.pdbx_strand_id
1 'polypeptide(L)'
;LLQRDPNRRISFRDFFRHPFIFVDLSSQIARADDLFQRSINAEQSGDLKKALEYRVRALDEYVAIIKVDEDHDRKRILRARVKEGLIAAESLKKRLLTKNRNAGSAPTTTSSSAENLNLNDNKELSAAYQRCLNGNQFMNASRFTQACDEYQIGLTVMLRAARTETDPAKSKILHNMISFYLNKAELCKNKNEAQQLDIDMENIKEDSA
;
A
#
# COMPACT_ATOMS: atom_id res chain seq x y z
N LEU A 1 -27.58 33.91 0.39
CA LEU A 1 -26.12 34.01 0.62
C LEU A 1 -25.36 34.59 -0.60
N LEU A 2 -25.92 35.59 -1.29
CA LEU A 2 -25.28 36.30 -2.41
C LEU A 2 -25.77 37.75 -2.37
N GLN A 3 -25.01 38.61 -1.71
CA GLN A 3 -25.35 40.02 -1.55
C GLN A 3 -24.95 40.79 -2.82
N ARG A 4 -25.90 41.52 -3.42
CA ARG A 4 -25.69 42.23 -4.70
C ARG A 4 -24.77 43.43 -4.55
N ASP A 5 -24.84 44.13 -3.42
CA ASP A 5 -23.98 45.27 -3.10
C ASP A 5 -22.52 44.81 -2.91
N PRO A 6 -21.56 45.25 -3.76
CA PRO A 6 -20.16 44.87 -3.67
C PRO A 6 -19.52 45.22 -2.32
N ASN A 7 -19.94 46.33 -1.70
CA ASN A 7 -19.36 46.83 -0.45
C ASN A 7 -19.85 46.07 0.79
N ARG A 8 -20.91 45.26 0.63
CA ARG A 8 -21.47 44.41 1.69
C ARG A 8 -21.27 42.93 1.39
N ARG A 9 -20.59 42.57 0.30
CA ARG A 9 -20.34 41.19 -0.09
C ARG A 9 -19.33 40.57 0.86
N ILE A 10 -19.66 39.41 1.41
CA ILE A 10 -18.73 38.66 2.26
C ILE A 10 -17.47 38.30 1.45
N SER A 11 -16.31 38.33 2.10
CA SER A 11 -15.08 37.93 1.44
C SER A 11 -15.15 36.44 1.08
N PHE A 12 -14.39 36.02 0.06
CA PHE A 12 -14.30 34.61 -0.30
C PHE A 12 -13.85 33.75 0.89
N ARG A 13 -12.95 34.26 1.72
CA ARG A 13 -12.48 33.55 2.92
C ARG A 13 -13.57 33.43 3.99
N ASP A 14 -14.38 34.47 4.17
CA ASP A 14 -15.47 34.47 5.15
C ASP A 14 -16.69 33.66 4.68
N PHE A 15 -16.86 33.48 3.37
CA PHE A 15 -17.87 32.59 2.79
C PHE A 15 -17.72 31.15 3.31
N PHE A 16 -16.50 30.60 3.35
CA PHE A 16 -16.25 29.25 3.88
C PHE A 16 -16.28 29.16 5.41
N ARG A 17 -16.29 30.31 6.11
CA ARG A 17 -16.48 30.39 7.56
C ARG A 17 -17.95 30.51 7.95
N HIS A 18 -18.85 30.59 6.98
CA HIS A 18 -20.27 30.64 7.24
C HIS A 18 -20.74 29.31 7.87
N PRO A 19 -21.62 29.31 8.90
CA PRO A 19 -22.06 28.08 9.59
C PRO A 19 -22.64 26.96 8.69
N PHE A 20 -23.14 27.31 7.50
CA PHE A 20 -23.62 26.33 6.51
C PHE A 20 -22.52 25.60 5.73
N ILE A 21 -21.29 26.12 5.74
CA ILE A 21 -20.13 25.61 5.00
C ILE A 21 -18.99 25.25 5.96
N PHE A 22 -19.03 25.78 7.18
CA PHE A 22 -18.04 25.52 8.22
C PHE A 22 -17.96 24.03 8.54
N VAL A 23 -16.75 23.50 8.43
CA VAL A 23 -16.42 22.12 8.79
C VAL A 23 -15.74 22.14 10.15
N ASP A 24 -16.43 21.63 11.17
CA ASP A 24 -15.85 21.46 12.51
C ASP A 24 -14.81 20.33 12.49
N LEU A 25 -13.54 20.72 12.38
CA LEU A 25 -12.42 19.78 12.40
C LEU A 25 -12.18 19.21 13.81
N SER A 26 -12.53 19.92 14.87
CA SER A 26 -12.33 19.44 16.25
C SER A 26 -13.21 18.25 16.56
N SER A 27 -14.50 18.29 16.18
CA SER A 27 -15.40 17.13 16.34
C SER A 27 -15.01 15.94 15.45
N GLN A 28 -14.43 16.18 14.27
CA GLN A 28 -13.90 15.12 13.41
C GLN A 28 -12.67 14.46 14.00
N ILE A 29 -11.73 15.25 14.52
CA ILE A 29 -10.54 14.71 15.19
C ILE A 29 -10.96 13.87 16.41
N ALA A 30 -11.92 14.36 17.22
CA ALA A 30 -12.42 13.61 18.36
C ALA A 30 -13.08 12.27 17.97
N ARG A 31 -13.77 12.21 16.83
CA ARG A 31 -14.32 10.95 16.29
C ARG A 31 -13.23 9.99 15.82
N ALA A 32 -12.23 10.50 15.09
CA ALA A 32 -11.09 9.71 14.66
C ALA A 32 -10.28 9.18 15.86
N ASP A 33 -10.19 9.96 16.94
CA ASP A 33 -9.61 9.59 18.22
C ASP A 33 -10.36 8.44 18.89
N ASP A 34 -11.70 8.54 18.96
CA ASP A 34 -12.55 7.48 19.51
C ASP A 34 -12.40 6.17 18.71
N LEU A 35 -12.41 6.24 17.37
CA LEU A 35 -12.15 5.07 16.52
C LEU A 35 -10.77 4.46 16.78
N PHE A 36 -9.75 5.31 16.96
CA PHE A 36 -8.40 4.84 17.28
C PHE A 36 -8.37 4.14 18.64
N GLN A 37 -9.03 4.68 19.66
CA GLN A 37 -9.15 4.05 20.98
C GLN A 37 -9.92 2.72 20.93
N ARG A 38 -11.05 2.66 20.21
CA ARG A 38 -11.80 1.42 19.99
C ARG A 38 -10.94 0.34 19.34
N SER A 39 -10.05 0.73 18.43
CA SER A 39 -9.12 -0.22 17.82
C SER A 39 -8.14 -0.82 18.83
N ILE A 40 -7.67 -0.03 19.81
CA ILE A 40 -6.74 -0.48 20.86
C ILE A 40 -7.48 -1.44 21.80
N ASN A 41 -8.70 -1.06 22.21
CA ASN A 41 -9.52 -1.90 23.09
C ASN A 41 -9.88 -3.25 22.44
N ALA A 42 -10.19 -3.24 21.14
CA ALA A 42 -10.44 -4.47 20.38
C ALA A 42 -9.18 -5.33 20.23
N GLU A 43 -8.01 -4.70 20.08
CA GLU A 43 -6.72 -5.39 20.04
C GLU A 43 -6.39 -6.09 21.37
N GLN A 44 -6.60 -5.39 22.49
CA GLN A 44 -6.44 -5.94 23.85
C GLN A 44 -7.43 -7.07 24.14
N SER A 45 -8.64 -6.98 23.59
CA SER A 45 -9.68 -8.01 23.71
C SER A 45 -9.44 -9.23 22.80
N GLY A 46 -8.38 -9.20 21.96
CA GLY A 46 -8.02 -10.29 21.05
C GLY A 46 -8.83 -10.36 19.75
N ASP A 47 -9.76 -9.42 19.52
CA ASP A 47 -10.52 -9.28 18.27
C ASP A 47 -9.71 -8.46 17.25
N LEU A 48 -8.70 -9.12 16.69
CA LEU A 48 -7.78 -8.51 15.72
C LEU A 48 -8.50 -8.05 14.44
N LYS A 49 -9.62 -8.67 14.04
CA LYS A 49 -10.36 -8.25 12.83
C LYS A 49 -11.01 -6.89 13.07
N LYS A 50 -11.78 -6.74 14.15
CA LYS A 50 -12.40 -5.45 14.48
C LYS A 50 -11.37 -4.38 14.81
N ALA A 51 -10.29 -4.75 15.48
CA ALA A 51 -9.18 -3.83 15.73
C ALA A 51 -8.64 -3.24 14.43
N LEU A 52 -8.43 -4.07 13.40
CA LEU A 52 -7.96 -3.61 12.10
C LEU A 52 -8.97 -2.69 11.42
N GLU A 53 -10.25 -3.05 11.43
CA GLU A 53 -11.31 -2.24 10.81
C GLU A 53 -11.42 -0.85 11.43
N TYR A 54 -11.45 -0.75 12.76
CA TYR A 54 -11.48 0.53 13.46
C TYR A 54 -10.23 1.36 13.19
N ARG A 55 -9.05 0.72 13.12
CA ARG A 55 -7.77 1.37 12.78
C ARG A 55 -7.83 2.01 11.39
N VAL A 56 -8.28 1.26 10.38
CA VAL A 56 -8.36 1.75 8.99
C VAL A 56 -9.32 2.94 8.90
N ARG A 57 -10.51 2.85 9.52
CA ARG A 57 -11.47 3.95 9.53
C ARG A 57 -10.91 5.21 10.19
N ALA A 58 -10.21 5.08 11.32
CA ALA A 58 -9.55 6.21 11.98
C ALA A 58 -8.51 6.86 11.07
N LEU A 59 -7.69 6.05 10.37
CA LEU A 59 -6.68 6.55 9.44
C LEU A 59 -7.29 7.30 8.26
N ASP A 60 -8.37 6.79 7.69
CA ASP A 60 -9.08 7.45 6.58
C ASP A 60 -9.62 8.82 7.01
N GLU A 61 -10.19 8.93 8.22
CA GLU A 61 -10.65 10.21 8.77
C GLU A 61 -9.49 11.19 8.99
N TYR A 62 -8.38 10.73 9.58
CA TYR A 62 -7.19 11.59 9.75
C TYR A 62 -6.66 12.11 8.42
N VAL A 63 -6.59 11.27 7.38
CA VAL A 63 -6.15 11.69 6.04
C VAL A 63 -7.11 12.71 5.43
N ALA A 64 -8.41 12.53 5.61
CA ALA A 64 -9.41 13.50 5.15
C ALA A 64 -9.25 14.87 5.87
N ILE A 65 -9.08 14.85 7.19
CA ILE A 65 -8.86 16.06 8.00
C ILE A 65 -7.58 16.78 7.54
N ILE A 66 -6.46 16.07 7.36
CA ILE A 66 -5.19 16.65 6.91
C ILE A 66 -5.32 17.39 5.57
N LYS A 67 -6.19 16.95 4.67
CA LYS A 67 -6.39 17.60 3.36
C LYS A 67 -7.07 18.96 3.49
N VAL A 68 -8.03 19.08 4.41
CA VAL A 68 -8.86 20.28 4.58
C VAL A 68 -8.25 21.25 5.59
N ASP A 69 -7.46 20.75 6.54
CA ASP A 69 -6.88 21.56 7.61
C ASP A 69 -5.87 22.60 7.07
N GLU A 70 -5.96 23.83 7.56
CA GLU A 70 -5.04 24.94 7.29
C GLU A 70 -3.91 25.04 8.33
N ASP A 71 -4.08 24.43 9.51
CA ASP A 71 -3.11 24.49 10.61
C ASP A 71 -1.93 23.54 10.37
N HIS A 72 -0.75 24.11 10.10
CA HIS A 72 0.45 23.35 9.78
C HIS A 72 0.97 22.47 10.94
N ASP A 73 0.85 22.94 12.19
CA ASP A 73 1.33 22.19 13.35
C ASP A 73 0.40 21.00 13.64
N ARG A 74 -0.92 21.23 13.58
CA ARG A 74 -1.90 20.15 13.72
C ARG A 74 -1.76 19.09 12.63
N LYS A 75 -1.54 19.51 11.38
CA LYS A 75 -1.25 18.57 10.27
C LYS A 75 0.01 17.76 10.52
N ARG A 76 1.07 18.36 11.08
CA ARG A 76 2.31 17.63 11.41
C ARG A 76 2.03 16.53 12.43
N ILE A 77 1.29 16.85 13.49
CA ILE A 77 0.89 15.90 14.53
C ILE A 77 0.04 14.76 13.94
N LEU A 78 -0.98 15.10 13.16
CA LEU A 78 -1.87 14.11 12.53
C LEU A 78 -1.11 13.19 11.55
N ARG A 79 -0.14 13.71 10.79
CA ARG A 79 0.71 12.90 9.91
C ARG A 79 1.57 11.91 10.67
N ALA A 80 2.17 12.33 11.78
CA ALA A 80 2.93 11.43 12.65
C ALA A 80 2.05 10.29 13.16
N ARG A 81 0.83 10.63 13.60
CA ARG A 81 -0.15 9.66 14.08
C ARG A 81 -0.62 8.68 13.00
N VAL A 82 -0.85 9.17 11.78
CA VAL A 82 -1.17 8.32 10.62
C VAL A 82 -0.03 7.34 10.33
N LYS A 83 1.22 7.82 10.37
CA LYS A 83 2.40 6.98 10.15
C LYS A 83 2.51 5.87 11.20
N GLU A 84 2.37 6.21 12.48
CA GLU A 84 2.37 5.24 13.58
C GLU A 84 1.22 4.23 13.45
N GLY A 85 0.01 4.72 13.14
CA GLY A 85 -1.17 3.87 12.96
C GLY A 85 -1.04 2.92 11.77
N LEU A 86 -0.38 3.32 10.68
CA LEU A 86 -0.08 2.44 9.53
C LEU A 86 0.88 1.31 9.91
N ILE A 87 1.97 1.63 10.61
CA ILE A 87 2.93 0.62 11.11
C ILE A 87 2.21 -0.38 12.02
N ALA A 88 1.37 0.12 12.94
CA ALA A 88 0.59 -0.73 13.82
C ALA A 88 -0.41 -1.60 13.05
N ALA A 89 -1.11 -1.05 12.05
CA ALA A 89 -2.05 -1.79 11.20
C ALA A 89 -1.36 -2.91 10.41
N GLU A 90 -0.16 -2.66 9.89
CA GLU A 90 0.65 -3.68 9.20
C GLU A 90 1.05 -4.82 10.13
N SER A 91 1.52 -4.49 11.34
CA SER A 91 1.81 -5.49 12.37
C SER A 91 0.57 -6.31 12.72
N LEU A 92 -0.59 -5.66 12.83
CA LEU A 92 -1.86 -6.30 13.13
C LEU A 92 -2.31 -7.26 12.03
N LYS A 93 -2.16 -6.87 10.76
CA LYS A 93 -2.39 -7.75 9.59
C LYS A 93 -1.48 -8.99 9.62
N LYS A 94 -0.20 -8.82 9.94
CA LYS A 94 0.75 -9.95 10.07
C LYS A 94 0.31 -10.94 11.14
N ARG A 95 -0.08 -10.45 12.32
CA ARG A 95 -0.59 -11.30 13.43
C ARG A 95 -1.90 -12.01 13.06
N LEU A 96 -2.76 -11.34 12.31
CA LEU A 96 -4.01 -11.94 11.84
C LEU A 96 -3.74 -13.09 10.86
N LEU A 97 -2.76 -12.89 9.96
CA LEU A 97 -2.32 -13.92 9.03
C LEU A 97 -1.68 -15.12 9.75
N THR A 98 -0.83 -14.90 10.78
CA THR A 98 -0.23 -15.99 11.55
C THR A 98 -1.25 -16.72 12.42
N LYS A 99 -2.19 -16.01 13.07
CA LYS A 99 -3.28 -16.62 13.85
C LYS A 99 -4.19 -17.48 12.97
N ASN A 100 -4.50 -17.03 11.76
CA ASN A 100 -5.31 -17.78 10.81
C ASN A 100 -4.58 -19.03 10.30
N ARG A 101 -3.25 -18.99 10.18
CA ARG A 101 -2.41 -20.16 9.84
C ARG A 101 -2.36 -21.22 10.96
N ASN A 102 -2.50 -20.81 12.22
CA ASN A 102 -2.41 -21.71 13.39
C ASN A 102 -3.76 -22.33 13.82
N ALA A 103 -4.90 -21.77 13.42
CA ALA A 103 -6.24 -22.15 13.91
C ALA A 103 -6.96 -23.21 13.05
N GLY A 104 -6.39 -23.64 11.94
CA GLY A 104 -6.97 -24.67 11.07
C GLY A 104 -6.60 -24.40 9.61
N SER A 105 -5.96 -25.39 8.97
CA SER A 105 -5.63 -25.48 7.54
C SER A 105 -5.10 -24.19 6.89
N ALA A 106 -3.81 -24.16 6.61
CA ALA A 106 -3.12 -23.12 5.84
C ALA A 106 -4.04 -22.33 4.89
N PRO A 107 -4.34 -21.06 5.19
CA PRO A 107 -4.67 -20.08 4.17
C PRO A 107 -3.40 -19.29 3.93
N THR A 108 -2.82 -19.56 2.77
CA THR A 108 -1.90 -18.66 2.08
C THR A 108 -2.50 -17.24 2.06
N THR A 109 -1.67 -16.24 2.36
CA THR A 109 -1.95 -14.85 1.97
C THR A 109 -0.62 -14.17 1.77
N THR A 110 0.05 -14.57 0.70
CA THR A 110 0.86 -13.67 -0.09
C THR A 110 0.09 -13.44 -1.37
N SER A 111 -0.54 -12.28 -1.51
CA SER A 111 -1.05 -11.76 -2.78
C SER A 111 -2.08 -12.64 -3.49
N SER A 112 -3.35 -12.32 -3.24
CA SER A 112 -4.55 -12.71 -3.97
C SER A 112 -4.45 -12.49 -5.49
N SER A 113 -3.86 -13.47 -6.18
CA SER A 113 -4.01 -13.74 -7.62
C SER A 113 -3.73 -15.22 -7.95
N ALA A 114 -2.80 -15.85 -7.21
CA ALA A 114 -2.36 -17.23 -7.47
C ALA A 114 -3.28 -18.31 -6.88
N GLU A 115 -4.10 -18.01 -5.87
CA GLU A 115 -4.98 -19.00 -5.23
C GLU A 115 -6.22 -19.38 -6.05
N ASN A 116 -6.53 -18.64 -7.12
CA ASN A 116 -7.61 -19.00 -8.05
C ASN A 116 -7.14 -19.77 -9.29
N LEU A 117 -5.84 -20.01 -9.43
CA LEU A 117 -5.34 -21.00 -10.37
C LEU A 117 -5.02 -22.25 -9.55
N ASN A 118 -5.50 -23.40 -10.00
CA ASN A 118 -4.84 -24.66 -9.73
C ASN A 118 -3.48 -24.67 -10.46
N LEU A 119 -2.57 -23.74 -10.11
CA LEU A 119 -1.21 -23.63 -10.65
C LEU A 119 -0.40 -24.91 -10.41
N ASN A 120 -0.88 -25.76 -9.50
CA ASN A 120 -0.30 -27.08 -9.23
C ASN A 120 -0.37 -28.03 -10.43
N ASP A 121 -1.26 -27.79 -11.40
CA ASP A 121 -1.36 -28.63 -12.60
C ASP A 121 -0.18 -28.39 -13.57
N ASN A 122 0.47 -27.22 -13.50
CA ASN A 122 1.63 -26.90 -14.33
C ASN A 122 2.85 -26.52 -13.48
N LYS A 123 3.74 -27.51 -13.31
CA LYS A 123 4.99 -27.37 -12.55
C LYS A 123 5.86 -26.20 -13.01
N GLU A 124 5.85 -25.88 -14.31
CA GLU A 124 6.62 -24.76 -14.85
C GLU A 124 6.03 -23.40 -14.44
N LEU A 125 4.69 -23.27 -14.46
CA LEU A 125 4.03 -22.02 -14.08
C LEU A 125 4.14 -21.76 -12.57
N SER A 126 4.04 -22.82 -11.76
CA SER A 126 4.29 -22.74 -10.32
C SER A 126 5.73 -22.31 -10.02
N ALA A 127 6.72 -22.89 -10.70
CA ALA A 127 8.12 -22.48 -10.57
C ALA A 127 8.33 -21.01 -11.00
N ALA A 128 7.69 -20.57 -12.08
CA ALA A 128 7.73 -19.18 -12.53
C ALA A 128 7.16 -18.21 -11.48
N TYR A 129 6.06 -18.58 -10.85
CA TYR A 129 5.48 -17.80 -9.76
C TYR A 129 6.41 -17.69 -8.55
N GLN A 130 7.07 -18.79 -8.17
CA GLN A 130 8.07 -18.76 -7.10
C GLN A 130 9.25 -17.84 -7.43
N ARG A 131 9.72 -17.82 -8.68
CA ARG A 131 10.76 -16.87 -9.13
C ARG A 131 10.31 -15.42 -8.91
N CYS A 132 9.10 -15.07 -9.32
CA CYS A 132 8.56 -13.72 -9.07
C CYS A 132 8.41 -13.39 -7.57
N LEU A 133 8.13 -14.38 -6.71
CA LEU A 133 8.11 -14.18 -5.26
C LEU A 133 9.52 -13.96 -4.69
N ASN A 134 10.53 -14.67 -5.18
CA ASN A 134 11.93 -14.43 -4.82
C ASN A 134 12.37 -13.02 -5.22
N GLY A 135 11.94 -12.55 -6.40
CA GLY A 135 12.14 -11.16 -6.84
C GLY A 135 11.62 -10.13 -5.83
N ASN A 136 10.43 -10.36 -5.25
CA ASN A 136 9.90 -9.49 -4.18
C ASN A 136 10.77 -9.51 -2.92
N GLN A 137 11.33 -10.67 -2.55
CA GLN A 137 12.21 -10.78 -1.39
C GLN A 137 13.52 -10.01 -1.61
N PHE A 138 14.13 -10.14 -2.80
CA PHE A 138 15.33 -9.40 -3.15
C PHE A 138 15.09 -7.89 -3.23
N MET A 139 13.92 -7.45 -3.74
CA MET A 139 13.53 -6.03 -3.71
C MET A 139 13.49 -5.46 -2.29
N ASN A 140 12.99 -6.22 -1.33
CA ASN A 140 12.92 -5.80 0.07
C ASN A 140 14.30 -5.78 0.74
N ALA A 141 15.22 -6.61 0.25
CA ALA A 141 16.61 -6.66 0.71
C ALA A 141 17.54 -5.67 -0.04
N SER A 142 16.98 -4.77 -0.87
CA SER A 142 17.74 -3.84 -1.73
C SER A 142 18.74 -4.51 -2.68
N ARG A 143 18.52 -5.79 -3.02
CA ARG A 143 19.35 -6.54 -3.98
C ARG A 143 18.71 -6.45 -5.36
N PHE A 144 18.77 -5.26 -5.99
CA PHE A 144 17.97 -4.96 -7.17
C PHE A 144 18.38 -5.75 -8.42
N THR A 145 19.67 -5.96 -8.67
CA THR A 145 20.15 -6.81 -9.78
C THR A 145 19.50 -8.20 -9.76
N GLN A 146 19.61 -8.89 -8.63
CA GLN A 146 19.05 -10.24 -8.46
C GLN A 146 17.52 -10.24 -8.46
N ALA A 147 16.89 -9.18 -7.95
CA ALA A 147 15.45 -9.03 -8.02
C ALA A 147 14.97 -8.94 -9.47
N CYS A 148 15.66 -8.16 -10.30
CA CYS A 148 15.31 -7.95 -11.70
C CYS A 148 15.49 -9.24 -12.51
N ASP A 149 16.56 -10.02 -12.26
CA ASP A 149 16.78 -11.33 -12.88
C ASP A 149 15.64 -12.31 -12.56
N GLU A 150 15.25 -12.40 -11.28
CA GLU A 150 14.17 -13.30 -10.84
C GLU A 150 12.81 -12.91 -11.45
N TYR A 151 12.51 -11.61 -11.54
CA TYR A 151 11.31 -11.15 -12.24
C TYR A 151 11.35 -11.48 -13.74
N GLN A 152 12.49 -11.28 -14.40
CA GLN A 152 12.64 -11.55 -15.83
C GLN A 152 12.44 -13.04 -16.13
N ILE A 153 13.05 -13.93 -15.35
CA ILE A 153 12.91 -15.38 -15.50
C ILE A 153 11.44 -15.79 -15.31
N GLY A 154 10.81 -15.36 -14.22
CA GLY A 154 9.41 -15.71 -13.93
C GLY A 154 8.43 -15.18 -14.98
N LEU A 155 8.57 -13.91 -15.38
CA LEU A 155 7.72 -13.28 -16.39
C LEU A 155 7.85 -13.95 -17.77
N THR A 156 9.05 -14.36 -18.16
CA THR A 156 9.28 -15.03 -19.45
C THR A 156 8.48 -16.32 -19.55
N VAL A 157 8.45 -17.11 -18.48
CA VAL A 157 7.69 -18.37 -18.43
C VAL A 157 6.18 -18.09 -18.38
N MET A 158 5.73 -17.12 -17.60
CA MET A 158 4.31 -16.73 -17.53
C MET A 158 3.79 -16.20 -18.88
N LEU A 159 4.56 -15.36 -19.57
CA LEU A 159 4.20 -14.84 -20.89
C LEU A 159 4.10 -15.95 -21.94
N ARG A 160 4.95 -16.97 -21.85
CA ARG A 160 4.86 -18.15 -22.72
C ARG A 160 3.59 -18.94 -22.43
N ALA A 161 3.31 -19.22 -21.16
CA ALA A 161 2.12 -19.95 -20.74
C ALA A 161 0.82 -19.22 -21.15
N ALA A 162 0.81 -17.88 -21.10
CA ALA A 162 -0.35 -17.08 -21.49
C ALA A 162 -0.71 -17.20 -22.98
N ARG A 163 0.28 -17.49 -23.85
CA ARG A 163 0.05 -17.70 -25.28
C ARG A 163 -0.60 -19.04 -25.60
N THR A 164 -0.41 -20.03 -24.73
CA THR A 164 -0.91 -21.40 -24.92
C THR A 164 -2.14 -21.70 -24.08
N GLU A 165 -2.55 -20.78 -23.20
CA GLU A 165 -3.71 -20.95 -22.34
C GLU A 165 -5.00 -20.85 -23.14
N THR A 166 -5.84 -21.88 -23.03
CA THR A 166 -7.11 -22.00 -23.76
C THR A 166 -8.31 -21.66 -22.88
N ASP A 167 -8.14 -21.75 -21.55
CA ASP A 167 -9.19 -21.41 -20.60
C ASP A 167 -9.27 -19.88 -20.39
N PRO A 168 -10.39 -19.23 -20.74
CA PRO A 168 -10.54 -17.78 -20.63
C PRO A 168 -10.45 -17.26 -19.19
N ALA A 169 -10.85 -18.05 -18.19
CA ALA A 169 -10.75 -17.66 -16.79
C ALA A 169 -9.28 -17.67 -16.33
N LYS A 170 -8.55 -18.74 -16.65
CA LYS A 170 -7.11 -18.85 -16.33
C LYS A 170 -6.28 -17.82 -17.09
N SER A 171 -6.58 -17.59 -18.37
CA SER A 171 -5.92 -16.58 -19.20
C SER A 171 -6.06 -15.19 -18.57
N LYS A 172 -7.27 -14.79 -18.16
CA LYS A 172 -7.51 -13.50 -17.49
C LYS A 172 -6.69 -13.35 -16.21
N ILE A 173 -6.64 -14.39 -15.36
CA ILE A 173 -5.87 -14.32 -14.12
C ILE A 173 -4.36 -14.25 -14.40
N LEU A 174 -3.88 -15.04 -15.36
CA LEU A 174 -2.47 -15.06 -15.75
C LEU A 174 -2.04 -13.70 -16.34
N HIS A 175 -2.87 -13.08 -17.17
CA HIS A 175 -2.62 -11.72 -17.66
C HIS A 175 -2.56 -10.70 -16.52
N ASN A 176 -3.46 -10.76 -15.54
CA ASN A 176 -3.39 -9.87 -14.37
C ASN A 176 -2.11 -10.08 -13.56
N MET A 177 -1.67 -11.32 -13.38
CA MET A 177 -0.41 -11.64 -12.70
C MET A 177 0.79 -11.10 -13.46
N ILE A 178 0.82 -11.28 -14.79
CA ILE A 178 1.88 -10.75 -15.66
C ILE A 178 1.93 -9.22 -15.57
N SER A 179 0.80 -8.54 -15.69
CA SER A 179 0.73 -7.08 -15.56
C SER A 179 1.22 -6.61 -14.20
N PHE A 180 0.85 -7.30 -13.12
CA PHE A 180 1.32 -6.97 -11.78
C PHE A 180 2.84 -7.08 -11.65
N TYR A 181 3.43 -8.19 -12.11
CA TYR A 181 4.87 -8.41 -12.01
C TYR A 181 5.68 -7.59 -13.03
N LEU A 182 5.12 -7.21 -14.17
CA LEU A 182 5.74 -6.25 -15.09
C LEU A 182 5.94 -4.90 -14.42
N ASN A 183 4.91 -4.37 -13.75
CA ASN A 183 5.04 -3.11 -13.00
C ASN A 183 6.11 -3.22 -11.89
N LYS A 184 6.23 -4.39 -11.24
CA LYS A 184 7.27 -4.65 -10.24
C LYS A 184 8.68 -4.71 -10.85
N ALA A 185 8.82 -5.32 -12.02
CA ALA A 185 10.08 -5.39 -12.76
C ALA A 185 10.53 -4.01 -13.24
N GLU A 186 9.60 -3.17 -13.71
CA GLU A 186 9.89 -1.78 -14.09
C GLU A 186 10.38 -0.96 -12.89
N LEU A 187 9.69 -1.09 -11.75
CA LEU A 187 10.13 -0.46 -10.51
C LEU A 187 11.51 -0.97 -10.05
N CYS A 188 11.79 -2.27 -10.21
CA CYS A 188 13.09 -2.86 -9.93
C CYS A 188 14.18 -2.21 -10.77
N LYS A 189 13.95 -2.10 -12.09
CA LYS A 189 14.89 -1.52 -13.03
C LYS A 189 15.23 -0.08 -12.66
N ASN A 190 14.22 0.76 -12.39
CA ASN A 190 14.43 2.16 -12.02
C ASN A 190 15.26 2.30 -10.73
N LYS A 191 15.04 1.42 -9.74
CA LYS A 191 15.83 1.41 -8.50
C LYS A 191 17.26 0.91 -8.71
N ASN A 192 17.44 -0.07 -9.58
CA ASN A 192 18.76 -0.58 -9.93
C ASN A 192 19.61 0.48 -10.65
N GLU A 193 19.00 1.21 -11.59
CA GLU A 193 19.65 2.31 -12.30
C GLU A 193 20.04 3.45 -11.35
N ALA A 194 19.15 3.82 -10.43
CA ALA A 194 19.48 4.82 -9.41
C ALA A 194 20.67 4.39 -8.53
N GLN A 195 20.70 3.13 -8.08
CA GLN A 195 21.82 2.62 -7.28
C GLN A 195 23.13 2.59 -8.06
N GLN A 196 23.10 2.28 -9.36
CA GLN A 196 24.30 2.27 -10.18
C GLN A 196 24.87 3.69 -10.38
N LEU A 197 24.01 4.68 -10.61
CA LEU A 197 24.43 6.09 -10.72
C LEU A 197 25.08 6.62 -9.44
N ASP A 198 24.57 6.22 -8.27
CA ASP A 198 25.15 6.60 -6.99
C ASP A 198 26.57 6.03 -6.82
N ILE A 199 26.77 4.75 -7.18
CA ILE A 199 28.10 4.09 -7.15
C ILE A 199 29.07 4.77 -8.12
N ASP A 200 28.63 5.07 -9.35
CA ASP A 200 29.48 5.70 -10.36
C ASP A 200 29.92 7.12 -9.94
N MET A 201 29.03 7.87 -9.29
CA MET A 201 29.32 9.21 -8.73
C MET A 201 30.29 9.16 -7.54
N GLU A 202 30.27 8.08 -6.76
CA GLU A 202 31.20 7.87 -5.64
C GLU A 202 32.61 7.56 -6.16
N ASN A 203 32.72 6.69 -7.17
CA ASN A 203 34.00 6.34 -7.81
C ASN A 203 34.67 7.55 -8.48
N ILE A 204 33.91 8.44 -9.13
CA ILE A 204 34.46 9.65 -9.77
C ILE A 204 35.11 10.61 -8.75
N LYS A 205 34.59 10.66 -7.51
CA LYS A 205 35.16 11.50 -6.44
C LYS A 205 36.45 10.92 -5.86
N GLU A 206 36.57 9.59 -5.82
CA GLU A 206 37.81 8.94 -5.38
C GLU A 206 38.94 9.10 -6.40
N ASP A 207 38.64 9.07 -7.70
CA ASP A 207 39.64 9.24 -8.77
C ASP A 207 40.12 10.70 -8.97
N SER A 208 39.44 11.68 -8.36
CA SER A 208 39.78 13.11 -8.45
C SER A 208 40.42 13.69 -7.18
N ALA A 209 40.73 12.84 -6.20
CA ALA A 209 41.49 13.15 -4.99
C ALA A 209 42.93 12.60 -5.06
#